data_AF-A0AAU2N834-F1
#
_entry.id   AF-A0AAU2N834-F1
#
_cell.length_a   1.000
_cell.length_b   1.000
_cell.length_c   1.000
_cell.angle_alpha   90.00
_cell.angle_beta   90.00
_cell.angle_gamma   90.00
#
_symmetry.space_group_name_H-M   'P 1'
#
loop_
_entity.id
_entity.type
_entity.pdbx_description
1 polymer ?
#
loop_
_entity_poly.entity_id
_entity_poly.type
_entity_poly.pdbx_seq_one_letter_code
_entity_poly.pdbx_strand_id
1 'polypeptide(L)'
;MNPPTLPHQASAPDAEGTPTPTAEDRRHVVKRRWITAIIILLLVGVPAGYLAISTQQSRESGRDKAAKVGASKVRPGWPSKVQRSIYEVPVPDKAWRVGFLETNNWRTSRLYVQFAVTPADLDGFLSSLGIAREDLTPGVSVSAHDTAIAGWDWKPQTEWRGTTLEQADPRPTRDVTVDLTDPKVFKVYVVSSTTP
;
A
#
# COMPACT_ATOMS: atom_id res chain seq x y z
N MET A 1 23.24 15.56 103.22
CA MET A 1 23.86 16.69 102.51
C MET A 1 25.11 16.21 101.80
N ASN A 2 25.32 16.75 100.60
CA ASN A 2 26.38 16.51 99.60
C ASN A 2 26.28 15.23 98.75
N PRO A 3 26.20 15.35 97.41
CA PRO A 3 25.98 14.24 96.47
C PRO A 3 27.28 13.50 96.11
N PRO A 4 27.18 12.21 95.70
CA PRO A 4 28.31 11.45 95.19
C PRO A 4 28.62 11.74 93.72
N THR A 5 29.91 11.55 93.44
CA THR A 5 30.69 11.83 92.24
C THR A 5 30.24 11.07 90.98
N LEU A 6 30.35 11.70 89.81
CA LEU A 6 30.41 11.01 88.51
C LEU A 6 31.60 11.52 87.68
N PRO A 7 32.29 10.63 86.94
CA PRO A 7 33.41 10.97 86.08
C PRO A 7 32.96 11.84 84.88
N HIS A 8 33.85 12.72 84.43
CA HIS A 8 33.60 13.54 83.23
C HIS A 8 33.37 12.66 82.00
N GLN A 9 32.16 12.75 81.48
CA GLN A 9 31.75 12.22 80.18
C GLN A 9 32.50 12.97 79.08
N ALA A 10 33.21 12.24 78.22
CA ALA A 10 33.78 12.79 76.99
C ALA A 10 32.67 13.34 76.09
N SER A 11 32.93 14.46 75.43
CA SER A 11 31.98 15.11 74.51
C SER A 11 31.54 14.14 73.40
N ALA A 12 30.22 14.04 73.21
CA ALA A 12 29.61 13.38 72.06
C ALA A 12 29.95 14.15 70.77
N PRO A 13 30.25 13.46 69.65
CA PRO A 13 30.16 14.07 68.33
C PRO A 13 28.68 14.06 67.93
N ASP A 14 27.92 15.04 68.39
CA ASP A 14 26.53 15.18 67.96
C ASP A 14 26.46 15.74 66.54
N ALA A 15 25.93 14.88 65.68
CA ALA A 15 25.05 15.13 64.54
C ALA A 15 25.49 16.22 63.54
N GLU A 16 25.95 15.82 62.35
CA GLU A 16 25.01 15.58 61.23
C GLU A 16 24.01 16.72 61.07
N GLY A 17 24.43 17.77 60.37
CA GLY A 17 23.58 18.93 60.18
C GLY A 17 24.17 19.92 59.20
N THR A 18 23.92 19.65 57.91
CA THR A 18 24.03 20.57 56.76
C THR A 18 25.43 20.74 56.17
N PRO A 19 25.73 20.10 55.01
CA PRO A 19 26.72 20.68 54.12
C PRO A 19 26.18 22.04 53.68
N THR A 20 26.90 23.10 54.04
CA THR A 20 26.79 24.42 53.41
C THR A 20 26.69 24.21 51.89
N PRO A 21 25.71 24.79 51.17
CA PRO A 21 25.73 24.72 49.72
C PRO A 21 26.97 25.50 49.28
N THR A 22 28.05 24.77 48.98
CA THR A 22 29.19 25.31 48.25
C THR A 22 28.61 25.99 47.03
N ALA A 23 28.81 27.30 46.91
CA ALA A 23 28.35 28.08 45.78
C ALA A 23 28.82 27.36 44.51
N GLU A 24 27.88 26.72 43.82
CA GLU A 24 28.16 26.02 42.58
C GLU A 24 28.84 27.01 41.66
N ASP A 25 30.10 26.72 41.32
CA ASP A 25 30.90 27.51 40.41
C ASP A 25 30.07 27.74 39.15
N ARG A 26 29.84 29.01 38.79
CA ARG A 26 28.92 29.41 37.69
C ARG A 26 29.26 28.70 36.38
N ARG A 27 30.50 28.24 36.21
CA ARG A 27 30.94 27.44 35.07
C ARG A 27 30.31 26.04 35.06
N HIS A 28 30.10 25.42 36.21
CA HIS A 28 29.50 24.10 36.35
C HIS A 28 28.01 24.09 36.05
N VAL A 29 27.25 25.10 36.49
CA VAL A 29 25.82 25.22 36.13
C VAL A 29 25.61 25.52 34.65
N VAL A 30 26.48 26.31 34.02
CA VAL A 30 26.45 26.53 32.56
C VAL A 30 26.80 25.24 31.82
N LYS A 31 27.89 24.54 32.21
CA LYS A 31 28.24 23.24 31.61
C LYS A 31 27.13 22.21 31.75
N ARG A 32 26.49 22.10 32.92
CA ARG A 32 25.37 21.19 33.16
C ARG A 32 24.17 21.53 32.28
N ARG A 33 23.85 22.82 32.11
CA ARG A 33 22.78 23.27 31.22
C ARG A 33 23.04 22.95 29.74
N TRP A 34 24.28 23.12 29.28
CA TRP A 34 24.68 22.72 27.92
C TRP A 34 24.64 21.21 27.73
N ILE A 35 25.09 20.42 28.71
CA ILE A 35 25.01 18.96 28.69
C ILE A 35 23.54 18.51 28.66
N THR A 36 22.69 19.07 29.50
CA THR A 36 21.24 18.76 29.49
C THR A 36 20.60 19.14 28.17
N ALA A 37 20.94 20.30 27.59
CA ALA A 37 20.43 20.71 26.28
C ALA A 37 20.86 19.75 25.16
N ILE A 38 22.11 19.29 25.17
CA ILE A 38 22.62 18.28 24.23
C ILE A 38 21.89 16.95 24.41
N ILE A 39 21.66 16.51 25.65
CA ILE A 39 20.93 15.28 25.96
C ILE A 39 19.48 15.37 25.48
N ILE A 40 18.80 16.50 25.69
CA ILE A 40 17.43 16.72 25.20
C ILE A 40 17.40 16.73 23.67
N LEU A 41 18.36 17.39 23.01
CA LEU A 41 18.50 17.38 21.56
C LEU A 41 18.69 15.94 21.04
N LEU A 42 19.49 15.12 21.72
CA LEU A 42 19.67 13.70 21.39
C LEU A 42 18.39 12.88 21.62
N LEU A 43 17.75 13.03 22.77
CA LEU A 43 16.55 12.27 23.15
C LEU A 43 15.32 12.62 22.34
N VAL A 44 15.18 13.86 21.86
CA VAL A 44 14.04 14.30 21.05
C VAL A 44 14.39 14.26 19.57
N GLY A 45 15.59 14.70 19.20
CA GLY A 45 16.06 14.75 17.82
C GLY A 45 16.31 13.39 17.19
N VAL A 46 16.77 12.39 17.95
CA VAL A 46 16.96 11.03 17.41
C VAL A 46 15.61 10.35 17.11
N PRO A 47 14.61 10.32 18.02
CA PRO A 47 13.28 9.81 17.69
C PRO A 47 12.59 10.64 16.61
N ALA A 48 12.61 11.98 16.66
CA ALA A 48 12.01 12.83 15.64
C ALA A 48 12.68 12.67 14.26
N GLY A 49 14.00 12.52 14.23
CA GLY A 49 14.77 12.22 13.01
C GLY A 49 14.49 10.81 12.47
N TYR A 50 14.32 9.83 13.34
CA TYR A 50 13.92 8.47 12.95
C TYR A 50 12.48 8.44 12.41
N LEU A 51 11.57 9.21 13.00
CA LEU A 51 10.20 9.42 12.51
C LEU A 51 10.16 10.12 11.14
N ALA A 52 11.08 11.05 10.88
CA ALA A 52 11.17 11.72 9.58
C ALA A 52 11.68 10.80 8.45
N ILE A 53 12.54 9.82 8.74
CA ILE A 53 13.02 8.83 7.76
C ILE A 53 11.97 7.71 7.54
N SER A 54 11.18 7.38 8.56
CA SER A 54 10.14 6.34 8.49
C SER A 54 8.97 6.69 7.57
N THR A 55 8.68 7.98 7.36
CA THR A 55 7.59 8.42 6.47
C THR A 55 7.98 8.45 4.99
N GLN A 56 9.27 8.40 4.66
CA GLN A 56 9.74 8.27 3.27
C GLN A 56 10.17 6.84 2.89
N GLN A 57 10.45 5.95 3.85
CA GLN A 57 10.67 4.53 3.53
C GLN A 57 9.38 3.73 3.29
N SER A 58 8.22 4.23 3.75
CA SER A 58 6.93 3.55 3.65
C SER A 58 6.26 3.64 2.26
N ARG A 59 6.79 4.45 1.32
CA ARG A 59 6.23 4.60 -0.04
C ARG A 59 7.09 4.03 -1.17
N GLU A 60 8.37 3.73 -0.91
CA GLU A 60 9.26 3.14 -1.91
C GLU A 60 9.74 1.72 -1.55
N SER A 61 9.90 1.37 -0.26
CA SER A 61 10.30 0.01 0.18
C SER A 61 9.26 -1.08 -0.14
N GLY A 62 8.00 -0.69 -0.38
CA GLY A 62 6.95 -1.60 -0.85
C GLY A 62 7.04 -1.98 -2.33
N ARG A 63 7.70 -1.15 -3.17
CA ARG A 63 7.83 -1.40 -4.61
C ARG A 63 8.86 -2.49 -4.90
N ASP A 64 9.92 -2.59 -4.10
CA ASP A 64 10.99 -3.57 -4.30
C ASP A 64 10.65 -4.98 -3.83
N LYS A 65 9.71 -5.12 -2.88
CA LYS A 65 9.27 -6.44 -2.39
C LYS A 65 8.14 -7.08 -3.22
N ALA A 66 7.40 -6.31 -3.99
CA ALA A 66 6.39 -6.83 -4.92
C ALA A 66 6.99 -7.34 -6.24
N ALA A 67 8.26 -7.03 -6.52
CA ALA A 67 8.93 -7.35 -7.79
C ALA A 67 9.38 -8.82 -7.92
N LYS A 68 9.15 -9.67 -6.90
CA LYS A 68 9.54 -11.08 -6.95
C LYS A 68 8.31 -11.98 -6.79
N VAL A 69 8.12 -12.80 -7.83
CA VAL A 69 7.28 -14.01 -7.92
C VAL A 69 5.86 -13.79 -8.44
N GLY A 70 5.73 -13.74 -9.77
CA GLY A 70 4.47 -13.83 -10.51
C GLY A 70 4.75 -13.65 -12.00
N ALA A 71 4.02 -14.34 -12.88
CA ALA A 71 4.17 -14.15 -14.33
C ALA A 71 4.03 -12.65 -14.66
N SER A 72 4.99 -12.09 -15.39
CA SER A 72 5.11 -10.64 -15.54
C SER A 72 4.10 -10.03 -16.52
N LYS A 73 3.29 -10.85 -17.21
CA LYS A 73 2.39 -10.48 -18.31
C LYS A 73 1.25 -11.48 -18.46
N VAL A 74 0.17 -11.07 -19.12
CA VAL A 74 -0.93 -11.94 -19.55
C VAL A 74 -0.41 -13.04 -20.47
N ARG A 75 -0.81 -14.29 -20.20
CA ARG A 75 -0.41 -15.47 -20.96
C ARG A 75 -1.61 -16.14 -21.61
N PRO A 76 -1.44 -16.82 -22.76
CA PRO A 76 -2.51 -17.61 -23.36
C PRO A 76 -3.06 -18.65 -22.39
N GLY A 77 -4.38 -18.79 -22.34
CA GLY A 77 -5.07 -19.74 -21.48
C GLY A 77 -6.39 -19.19 -20.95
N TRP A 78 -7.17 -20.06 -20.34
CA TRP A 78 -8.44 -19.70 -19.74
C TRP A 78 -8.30 -19.52 -18.23
N PRO A 79 -8.86 -18.45 -17.64
CA PRO A 79 -9.07 -18.41 -16.21
C PRO A 79 -10.07 -19.51 -15.81
N SER A 80 -9.83 -20.16 -14.67
CA SER A 80 -10.72 -21.16 -14.12
C SER A 80 -12.12 -20.58 -13.84
N LYS A 81 -13.13 -21.46 -13.74
CA LYS A 81 -14.49 -21.05 -13.36
C LYS A 81 -14.50 -20.32 -12.01
N VAL A 82 -13.68 -20.76 -11.06
CA VAL A 82 -13.57 -20.14 -9.73
C VAL A 82 -12.98 -18.73 -9.83
N GLN A 83 -11.89 -18.54 -10.58
CA GLN A 83 -11.33 -17.20 -10.83
C GLN A 83 -12.37 -16.27 -11.49
N ARG A 84 -13.03 -16.72 -12.56
CA ARG A 84 -14.07 -15.92 -13.23
C ARG A 84 -15.21 -15.53 -12.29
N SER A 85 -15.56 -16.41 -11.35
CA SER A 85 -16.59 -16.15 -10.36
C SER A 85 -16.15 -15.14 -9.30
N ILE A 86 -14.94 -15.29 -8.74
CA ILE A 86 -14.41 -14.39 -7.68
C ILE A 86 -14.20 -12.99 -8.23
N TYR A 87 -13.63 -12.89 -9.42
CA TYR A 87 -13.32 -11.63 -10.08
C TYR A 87 -14.47 -11.09 -10.93
N GLU A 88 -15.59 -11.79 -10.99
CA GLU A 88 -16.78 -11.41 -11.77
C GLU A 88 -16.46 -11.04 -13.23
N VAL A 89 -15.63 -11.86 -13.88
CA VAL A 89 -15.27 -11.73 -15.30
C VAL A 89 -15.84 -12.91 -16.07
N PRO A 90 -17.11 -12.84 -16.53
CA PRO A 90 -17.77 -13.91 -17.27
C PRO A 90 -17.27 -13.96 -18.73
N VAL A 91 -16.07 -14.50 -18.94
CA VAL A 91 -15.52 -14.69 -20.30
C VAL A 91 -16.49 -15.55 -21.13
N PRO A 92 -17.00 -15.07 -22.28
CA PRO A 92 -17.94 -15.80 -23.11
C PRO A 92 -17.40 -17.15 -23.57
N ASP A 93 -18.24 -18.21 -23.60
CA ASP A 93 -17.80 -19.57 -23.92
C ASP A 93 -17.22 -19.71 -25.34
N LYS A 94 -17.67 -18.87 -26.28
CA LYS A 94 -17.19 -18.84 -27.67
C LYS A 94 -16.00 -17.91 -27.89
N ALA A 95 -15.48 -17.27 -26.83
CA ALA A 95 -14.35 -16.38 -26.96
C ALA A 95 -13.08 -17.13 -27.41
N TRP A 96 -12.20 -16.44 -28.13
CA TRP A 96 -10.92 -16.99 -28.59
C TRP A 96 -9.77 -16.06 -28.28
N ARG A 97 -8.53 -16.53 -28.46
CA ARG A 97 -7.31 -15.80 -28.05
C ARG A 97 -7.38 -15.34 -26.58
N VAL A 98 -7.99 -16.19 -25.74
CA VAL A 98 -8.12 -15.92 -24.32
C VAL A 98 -6.73 -15.96 -23.70
N GLY A 99 -6.44 -14.93 -22.91
CA GLY A 99 -5.27 -14.89 -22.06
C GLY A 99 -5.64 -14.32 -20.71
N PHE A 100 -4.92 -14.75 -19.68
CA PHE A 100 -5.10 -14.20 -18.35
C PHE A 100 -3.80 -14.11 -17.56
N LEU A 101 -3.83 -13.30 -16.52
CA LEU A 101 -2.84 -13.24 -15.46
C LEU A 101 -3.60 -12.99 -14.15
N GLU A 102 -3.28 -13.72 -13.10
CA GLU A 102 -3.73 -13.38 -11.76
C GLU A 102 -2.52 -12.89 -10.96
N THR A 103 -2.68 -11.77 -10.27
CA THR A 103 -1.72 -11.30 -9.27
C THR A 103 -2.41 -11.20 -7.92
N ASN A 104 -1.74 -11.65 -6.88
CA ASN A 104 -2.28 -11.66 -5.53
C ASN A 104 -1.20 -11.19 -4.56
N ASN A 105 -1.59 -10.26 -3.68
CA ASN A 105 -0.86 -9.94 -2.47
C ASN A 105 -1.84 -9.73 -1.32
N TRP A 106 -1.30 -9.62 -0.10
CA TRP A 106 -2.09 -9.50 1.12
C TRP A 106 -3.08 -8.31 1.17
N ARG A 107 -2.91 -7.27 0.33
CA ARG A 107 -3.82 -6.12 0.24
C ARG A 107 -4.80 -6.21 -0.91
N THR A 108 -4.43 -6.85 -2.01
CA THR A 108 -5.22 -6.78 -3.24
C THR A 108 -4.97 -8.00 -4.09
N SER A 109 -6.07 -8.52 -4.61
CA SER A 109 -6.09 -9.57 -5.61
C SER A 109 -6.58 -8.97 -6.94
N ARG A 110 -5.92 -9.30 -8.05
CA ARG A 110 -6.28 -8.81 -9.38
C ARG A 110 -6.31 -9.94 -10.40
N LEU A 111 -7.26 -9.88 -11.32
CA LEU A 111 -7.33 -10.72 -12.50
C LEU A 111 -7.32 -9.84 -13.75
N TYR A 112 -6.31 -10.07 -14.59
CA TYR A 112 -6.19 -9.49 -15.92
C TYR A 112 -6.66 -10.53 -16.91
N VAL A 113 -7.59 -10.18 -17.80
CA VAL A 113 -8.11 -11.08 -18.83
C VAL A 113 -8.16 -10.33 -20.16
N GLN A 114 -7.76 -11.01 -21.24
CA GLN A 114 -8.01 -10.56 -22.60
C GLN A 114 -8.69 -11.67 -23.39
N PHE A 115 -9.54 -11.31 -24.35
CA PHE A 115 -10.12 -12.26 -25.29
C PHE A 115 -10.66 -11.55 -26.53
N ALA A 116 -10.92 -12.31 -27.58
CA ALA A 116 -11.60 -11.85 -28.79
C ALA A 116 -12.99 -12.49 -28.89
N VAL A 117 -13.96 -11.72 -29.39
CA VAL A 117 -15.38 -12.07 -29.48
C VAL A 117 -16.02 -11.51 -30.74
N THR A 118 -17.16 -12.09 -31.12
CA THR A 118 -18.04 -11.52 -32.13
C THR A 118 -18.81 -10.31 -31.55
N PRO A 119 -19.43 -9.46 -32.39
CA PRO A 119 -20.28 -8.37 -31.90
C PRO A 119 -21.40 -8.84 -30.96
N ALA A 120 -22.06 -9.96 -31.28
CA ALA A 120 -23.14 -10.50 -30.45
C ALA A 120 -22.62 -11.03 -29.10
N ASP A 121 -21.46 -11.70 -29.09
CA ASP A 121 -20.85 -12.19 -27.85
C ASP A 121 -20.32 -11.04 -26.98
N LEU A 122 -19.89 -9.91 -27.58
CA LEU A 122 -19.57 -8.69 -26.83
C LEU A 122 -20.82 -8.15 -26.11
N ASP A 123 -21.96 -8.07 -26.79
CA ASP A 123 -23.20 -7.56 -26.18
C ASP A 123 -23.67 -8.47 -25.04
N GLY A 124 -23.55 -9.78 -25.21
CA GLY A 124 -23.80 -10.75 -24.14
C GLY A 124 -22.84 -10.57 -22.95
N PHE A 125 -21.55 -10.36 -23.21
CA PHE A 125 -20.56 -10.08 -22.17
C PHE A 125 -20.89 -8.80 -21.39
N LEU A 126 -21.13 -7.70 -22.09
CA LEU A 126 -21.48 -6.42 -21.45
C LEU A 126 -22.78 -6.52 -20.65
N SER A 127 -23.80 -7.18 -21.20
CA SER A 127 -25.08 -7.40 -20.51
C SER A 127 -24.90 -8.20 -19.22
N SER A 128 -24.01 -9.20 -19.21
CA SER A 128 -23.69 -9.95 -17.99
C SER A 128 -22.97 -9.12 -16.92
N LEU A 129 -22.35 -8.00 -17.30
CA LEU A 129 -21.79 -7.00 -16.39
C LEU A 129 -22.82 -5.92 -15.99
N GLY A 130 -24.03 -5.96 -16.55
CA GLY A 130 -25.11 -5.00 -16.28
C GLY A 130 -25.02 -3.71 -17.10
N ILE A 131 -24.26 -3.70 -18.19
CA ILE A 131 -24.06 -2.54 -19.07
C ILE A 131 -24.32 -2.89 -20.54
N ALA A 132 -24.44 -1.88 -21.39
CA ALA A 132 -24.59 -2.01 -22.83
C ALA A 132 -23.41 -1.36 -23.57
N ARG A 133 -23.37 -1.51 -24.90
CA ARG A 133 -22.27 -0.96 -25.72
C ARG A 133 -22.28 0.57 -25.72
N GLU A 134 -23.45 1.16 -25.56
CA GLU A 134 -23.68 2.61 -25.51
C GLU A 134 -23.12 3.24 -24.23
N ASP A 135 -22.93 2.46 -23.17
CA ASP A 135 -22.32 2.90 -21.91
C ASP A 135 -20.79 2.99 -22.00
N LEU A 136 -20.18 2.51 -23.10
CA LEU A 136 -18.74 2.59 -23.30
C LEU A 136 -18.33 3.97 -23.80
N THR A 137 -17.36 4.57 -23.12
CA THR A 137 -16.84 5.90 -23.46
C THR A 137 -15.58 5.81 -24.33
N PRO A 138 -15.28 6.82 -25.17
CA PRO A 138 -14.03 6.88 -25.93
C PRO A 138 -12.78 6.80 -25.03
N GLY A 139 -11.86 5.89 -25.37
CA GLY A 139 -10.57 5.75 -24.69
C GLY A 139 -10.36 4.39 -24.01
N VAL A 140 -9.25 4.30 -23.29
CA VAL A 140 -8.83 3.14 -22.50
C VAL A 140 -9.15 3.41 -21.04
N SER A 141 -9.92 2.51 -20.41
CA SER A 141 -10.25 2.62 -18.97
C SER A 141 -9.22 1.93 -18.07
N VAL A 142 -8.56 0.89 -18.57
CA VAL A 142 -7.49 0.19 -17.84
C VAL A 142 -6.35 1.16 -17.51
N SER A 143 -5.95 1.19 -16.24
CA SER A 143 -4.89 2.09 -15.75
C SER A 143 -3.54 1.86 -16.44
N ALA A 144 -2.69 2.89 -16.48
CA ALA A 144 -1.33 2.76 -17.03
C ALA A 144 -0.48 1.73 -16.26
N HIS A 145 -0.68 1.62 -14.94
CA HIS A 145 0.00 0.63 -14.10
C HIS A 145 -0.41 -0.79 -14.48
N ASP A 146 -1.71 -1.03 -14.61
CA ASP A 146 -2.27 -2.33 -14.96
C ASP A 146 -1.96 -2.73 -16.39
N THR A 147 -1.93 -1.76 -17.31
CA THR A 147 -1.44 -1.96 -18.69
C THR A 147 -0.02 -2.53 -18.69
N ALA A 148 0.88 -1.95 -17.88
CA ALA A 148 2.26 -2.39 -17.80
C ALA A 148 2.41 -3.80 -17.20
N ILE A 149 1.63 -4.13 -16.16
CA ILE A 149 1.60 -5.47 -15.55
C ILE A 149 1.02 -6.50 -16.52
N ALA A 150 -0.07 -6.17 -17.22
CA ALA A 150 -0.68 -7.08 -18.18
C ALA A 150 0.22 -7.28 -19.42
N GLY A 151 1.11 -6.33 -19.71
CA GLY A 151 1.91 -6.30 -20.92
C GLY A 151 1.11 -5.92 -22.16
N TRP A 152 0.05 -5.13 -21.99
CA TRP A 152 -0.78 -4.62 -23.07
C TRP A 152 -0.18 -3.36 -23.69
N ASP A 153 -0.48 -3.14 -24.97
CA ASP A 153 -0.03 -1.98 -25.73
C ASP A 153 -1.21 -1.39 -26.50
N TRP A 154 -1.44 -0.09 -26.32
CA TRP A 154 -2.60 0.62 -26.85
C TRP A 154 -2.20 1.41 -28.09
N LYS A 155 -2.58 0.91 -29.26
CA LYS A 155 -2.24 1.55 -30.53
C LYS A 155 -3.07 2.82 -30.77
N PRO A 156 -2.47 3.94 -31.21
CA PRO A 156 -3.19 5.21 -31.39
C PRO A 156 -4.33 5.17 -32.42
N GLN A 157 -4.21 4.35 -33.46
CA GLN A 157 -5.19 4.25 -34.56
C GLN A 157 -6.36 3.30 -34.25
N THR A 158 -6.41 2.74 -33.04
CA THR A 158 -7.45 1.80 -32.64
C THR A 158 -8.64 2.53 -32.01
N GLU A 159 -9.84 2.06 -32.31
CA GLU A 159 -11.10 2.59 -31.79
C GLU A 159 -11.35 2.05 -30.38
N TRP A 160 -10.58 2.54 -29.41
CA TRP A 160 -10.74 2.16 -28.02
C TRP A 160 -12.04 2.72 -27.45
N ARG A 161 -12.77 1.86 -26.76
CA ARG A 161 -13.90 2.22 -25.90
C ARG A 161 -13.76 1.53 -24.56
N GLY A 162 -14.15 2.19 -23.48
CA GLY A 162 -14.03 1.59 -22.16
C GLY A 162 -15.01 2.13 -21.13
N THR A 163 -15.08 1.43 -20.01
CA THR A 163 -15.83 1.83 -18.82
C THR A 163 -15.22 1.19 -17.58
N THR A 164 -15.53 1.76 -16.42
CA THR A 164 -15.15 1.24 -15.10
C THR A 164 -16.41 0.97 -14.31
N LEU A 165 -16.55 -0.26 -13.82
CA LEU A 165 -17.66 -0.70 -12.98
C LEU A 165 -17.19 -0.76 -11.53
N GLU A 166 -17.39 0.33 -10.80
CA GLU A 166 -17.04 0.46 -9.38
C GLU A 166 -18.00 -0.31 -8.48
N GLN A 167 -17.45 -0.98 -7.46
CA GLN A 167 -18.24 -1.70 -6.45
C GLN A 167 -17.66 -1.51 -5.05
N ALA A 168 -18.52 -1.66 -4.04
CA ALA A 168 -18.07 -1.65 -2.66
C ALA A 168 -17.33 -2.96 -2.33
N ASP A 169 -16.22 -2.84 -1.59
CA ASP A 169 -15.48 -3.98 -1.08
C ASP A 169 -16.41 -4.94 -0.30
N PRO A 170 -16.20 -6.27 -0.43
CA PRO A 170 -15.11 -6.94 -1.14
C PRO A 170 -15.41 -7.24 -2.62
N ARG A 171 -16.50 -6.71 -3.20
CA ARG A 171 -16.80 -6.98 -4.60
C ARG A 171 -15.81 -6.26 -5.52
N PRO A 172 -15.41 -6.89 -6.65
CA PRO A 172 -14.37 -6.33 -7.48
C PRO A 172 -14.83 -5.11 -8.28
N THR A 173 -13.97 -4.08 -8.34
CA THR A 173 -14.03 -3.07 -9.40
C THR A 173 -13.48 -3.67 -10.68
N ARG A 174 -14.17 -3.44 -11.82
CA ARG A 174 -13.73 -3.92 -13.14
C ARG A 174 -13.52 -2.76 -14.11
N ASP A 175 -12.32 -2.65 -14.64
CA ASP A 175 -12.01 -1.82 -15.80
C ASP A 175 -12.15 -2.66 -17.07
N VAL A 176 -12.95 -2.19 -18.01
CA VAL A 176 -13.16 -2.85 -19.31
C VAL A 176 -12.71 -1.91 -20.42
N THR A 177 -11.82 -2.38 -21.29
CA THR A 177 -11.42 -1.71 -22.54
C THR A 177 -11.72 -2.64 -23.71
N VAL A 178 -12.26 -2.10 -24.80
CA VAL A 178 -12.65 -2.82 -25.99
C VAL A 178 -12.02 -2.17 -27.23
N ASP A 179 -11.46 -2.99 -28.11
CA ASP A 179 -11.05 -2.66 -29.48
C ASP A 179 -12.24 -2.89 -30.42
N LEU A 180 -12.80 -1.83 -30.99
CA LEU A 180 -13.92 -1.89 -31.95
C LEU A 180 -13.49 -1.69 -33.41
N THR A 181 -12.18 -1.62 -33.71
CA THR A 181 -11.69 -1.26 -35.06
C THR A 181 -12.10 -2.27 -36.14
N ASP A 182 -12.09 -3.57 -35.83
CA ASP A 182 -12.60 -4.59 -36.75
C ASP A 182 -14.08 -4.87 -36.41
N PRO A 183 -15.03 -4.51 -37.29
CA PRO A 183 -16.47 -4.68 -37.01
C PRO A 183 -16.90 -6.15 -36.90
N LYS A 184 -16.04 -7.12 -37.27
CA LYS A 184 -16.32 -8.55 -37.17
C LYS A 184 -15.71 -9.19 -35.92
N VAL A 185 -14.67 -8.58 -35.34
CA VAL A 185 -13.90 -9.16 -34.24
C VAL A 185 -13.51 -8.06 -33.26
N PHE A 186 -14.12 -8.10 -32.08
CA PHE A 186 -13.77 -7.19 -31.00
C PHE A 186 -12.80 -7.85 -30.03
N LYS A 187 -11.85 -7.07 -29.52
CA LYS A 187 -10.93 -7.54 -28.46
C LYS A 187 -11.31 -6.85 -27.16
N VAL A 188 -11.50 -7.63 -26.12
CA VAL A 188 -11.87 -7.15 -24.79
C VAL A 188 -10.68 -7.37 -23.86
N TYR A 189 -10.42 -6.36 -23.02
CA TYR A 189 -9.39 -6.34 -22.00
C TYR A 189 -10.07 -5.96 -20.68
N VAL A 190 -9.91 -6.79 -19.66
CA VAL A 190 -10.56 -6.62 -18.37
C VAL A 190 -9.52 -6.68 -17.27
N VAL A 191 -9.55 -5.70 -16.38
CA VAL A 191 -8.85 -5.77 -15.09
C VAL A 191 -9.91 -5.78 -14.00
N SER A 192 -9.94 -6.86 -13.23
CA SER A 192 -10.81 -6.97 -12.07
C SER A 192 -9.97 -6.96 -10.80
N SER A 193 -10.28 -6.06 -9.87
CA SER A 193 -9.50 -5.86 -8.65
C SER A 193 -10.39 -5.86 -7.42
N THR A 194 -9.97 -6.60 -6.38
CA THR A 194 -10.71 -6.75 -5.13
C THR A 194 -9.75 -6.77 -3.94
N THR A 195 -10.22 -6.23 -2.81
CA THR A 195 -9.56 -6.32 -1.51
C THR A 195 -10.11 -7.55 -0.78
N PRO A 196 -9.28 -8.57 -0.51
CA PRO A 196 -9.71 -9.80 0.18
C PRO A 196 -10.01 -9.59 1.67
#